data_AF-A0A941W0M5-F1
#
_entry.id   AF-A0A941W0M5-F1
#
_cell.length_a   1.000
_cell.length_b   1.000
_cell.length_c   1.000
_cell.angle_alpha   90.00
_cell.angle_beta   90.00
_cell.angle_gamma   90.00
#
_symmetry.space_group_name_H-M   'P 1'
#
loop_
_entity.id
_entity.type
_entity.pdbx_description
1 polymer ?
#
loop_
_entity_poly.entity_id
_entity_poly.type
_entity_poly.pdbx_seq_one_letter_code
_entity_poly.pdbx_strand_id
1 'polypeptide(L)' 'MDTARLIRRDEFTWEISPRGKMRVPAILYADEALIRAMDEKVYEQAANVATLPGIVRAAYAMPDAHWGYG' A
#
# COMPACT_ATOMS: atom_id res chain seq x y z
N MET A 1 8.41 1.57 6.66
CA MET A 1 8.48 1.24 5.23
C MET A 1 9.34 2.26 4.50
N ASP A 2 10.00 1.88 3.40
CA ASP A 2 10.79 2.81 2.59
C ASP A 2 9.91 3.70 1.69
N THR A 3 9.85 4.99 2.01
CA THR A 3 9.09 6.00 1.27
C THR A 3 9.56 6.19 -0.17
N ALA A 4 10.82 5.85 -0.50
CA ALA A 4 11.35 5.99 -1.87
C ALA A 4 10.64 5.05 -2.87
N ARG A 5 9.94 4.03 -2.37
CA ARG A 5 9.17 3.08 -3.17
C ARG A 5 7.71 3.48 -3.37
N LEU A 6 7.30 4.63 -2.83
CA LEU A 6 5.93 5.12 -2.82
C LEU A 6 5.83 6.44 -3.58
N ILE A 7 4.69 6.68 -4.22
CA ILE A 7 4.33 7.98 -4.75
C ILE A 7 3.50 8.70 -3.68
N ARG A 8 4.01 9.81 -3.15
CA ARG A 8 3.23 10.69 -2.26
C ARG A 8 2.20 11.46 -3.09
N ARG A 9 0.91 11.32 -2.75
CA ARG A 9 -0.21 12.01 -3.42
C ARG A 9 -0.58 13.30 -2.67
N ASP A 10 -0.63 13.25 -1.35
CA ASP A 10 -0.84 14.39 -0.47
C ASP A 10 -0.17 14.16 0.90
N GLU A 11 -0.59 14.90 1.94
CA GLU A 11 -0.01 14.79 3.28
C GLU A 11 -0.22 13.41 3.92
N PHE A 12 -1.34 12.76 3.63
CA PHE A 12 -1.78 11.52 4.26
C PHE A 12 -1.98 10.36 3.29
N THR A 13 -1.81 10.58 1.98
CA THR A 13 -2.07 9.57 0.95
C THR A 13 -0.82 9.19 0.19
N TRP A 14 -0.50 7.90 0.19
CA TRP A 14 0.65 7.32 -0.50
C TRP A 14 0.19 6.20 -1.44
N GLU A 15 0.87 6.04 -2.56
CA GLU A 15 0.51 5.06 -3.58
C GLU A 15 1.68 4.12 -3.88
N ILE A 16 1.37 2.83 -3.95
CA ILE A 16 2.18 1.80 -4.60
C ILE A 16 1.69 1.69 -6.04
N SER A 17 2.49 2.15 -6.99
CA SER A 17 2.16 1.99 -8.42
C SER A 17 2.06 0.52 -8.80
N PRO A 18 1.14 0.16 -9.72
CA PRO A 18 1.02 -1.20 -10.22
C PRO A 18 2.36 -1.70 -10.76
N ARG A 19 2.81 -2.86 -10.25
CA ARG A 19 4.02 -3.55 -10.70
C ARG A 19 3.80 -5.06 -10.71
N GLY A 20 4.50 -5.77 -11.59
CA GLY A 20 4.39 -7.22 -11.70
C GLY A 20 2.96 -7.67 -12.02
N LYS A 21 2.35 -8.46 -11.12
CA LYS A 21 0.99 -9.02 -11.28
C LYS A 21 -0.13 -8.11 -10.78
N MET A 22 0.20 -6.92 -10.26
CA MET A 22 -0.81 -5.98 -9.79
C MET A 22 -1.72 -5.54 -10.94
N ARG A 23 -3.03 -5.56 -10.70
CA ARG A 23 -4.08 -5.15 -11.64
C ARG A 23 -4.53 -3.71 -11.39
N VAL A 24 -4.35 -3.23 -10.16
CA VAL A 24 -4.70 -1.90 -9.66
C VAL A 24 -3.57 -1.37 -8.77
N PRO A 25 -3.49 -0.06 -8.48
CA PRO A 25 -2.56 0.46 -7.47
C PRO A 25 -2.94 -0.04 -6.06
N ALA A 26 -2.04 0.17 -5.10
CA ALA A 26 -2.42 0.15 -3.69
C ALA A 26 -2.26 1.55 -3.08
N ILE A 27 -3.22 1.96 -2.25
CA ILE A 27 -3.26 3.25 -1.57
C ILE A 27 -3.11 3.02 -0.07
N LEU A 28 -2.15 3.71 0.53
CA LEU A 28 -1.87 3.69 1.96
C LEU A 28 -2.26 5.06 2.53
N TYR A 29 -3.11 5.07 3.55
CA TYR A 29 -3.44 6.28 4.29
C TYR A 29 -2.64 6.34 5.58
N ALA A 30 -1.77 7.34 5.72
CA ALA A 30 -0.95 7.58 6.90
C ALA A 30 -0.11 8.86 6.68
N ASP A 31 0.23 9.54 7.77
CA ASP A 31 1.28 10.54 7.72
C ASP A 31 2.65 9.90 7.44
N GLU A 32 3.66 10.72 7.14
CA GLU A 32 4.99 10.22 6.78
C GLU A 32 5.67 9.44 7.92
N ALA A 33 5.46 9.85 9.18
CA ALA A 33 6.07 9.18 10.32
C ALA A 33 5.52 7.76 10.48
N LEU A 34 4.20 7.61 10.32
CA LEU A 34 3.52 6.33 10.39
C LEU A 34 3.87 5.43 9.21
N ILE A 35 3.95 5.95 7.97
CA ILE A 35 4.47 5.19 6.83
C ILE A 35 5.89 4.66 7.08
N ARG A 36 6.77 5.50 7.63
CA ARG A 36 8.15 5.08 7.97
C ARG A 36 8.16 4.01 9.05
N ALA A 37 7.24 4.06 10.00
CA ALA A 37 7.09 3.08 11.08
C ALA A 37 6.39 1.76 10.64
N MET A 38 5.56 1.77 9.59
CA MET A 38 4.87 0.57 9.11
C MET A 38 5.85 -0.53 8.67
N ASP A 39 5.49 -1.78 8.94
CA ASP A 39 6.26 -2.95 8.51
C ASP A 39 6.26 -3.07 6.96
N GLU A 40 7.36 -3.57 6.40
CA GLU A 40 7.46 -3.88 4.97
C GLU A 40 6.43 -4.95 4.54
N LYS A 41 5.97 -5.79 5.46
CA LYS A 41 4.89 -6.75 5.22
C LYS A 41 3.56 -6.07 4.82
N VAL A 42 3.28 -4.87 5.31
CA VAL A 42 2.09 -4.10 4.88
C VAL A 42 2.19 -3.76 3.40
N TYR A 43 3.38 -3.35 2.94
CA TYR A 43 3.64 -3.10 1.52
C TYR A 43 3.40 -4.36 0.68
N GLU A 44 4.00 -5.49 1.09
CA GLU A 44 3.91 -6.76 0.37
C GLU A 44 2.46 -7.24 0.26
N GLN A 45 1.71 -7.20 1.37
CA GLN A 45 0.32 -7.64 1.40
C GLN A 45 -0.59 -6.74 0.57
N ALA A 46 -0.44 -5.41 0.67
CA ALA A 46 -1.19 -4.48 -0.16
C ALA A 46 -0.93 -4.70 -1.66
N ALA A 47 0.33 -4.94 -2.03
CA ALA A 47 0.71 -5.29 -3.40
C ALA A 47 0.14 -6.66 -3.84
N ASN A 48 0.12 -7.67 -2.96
CA ASN A 48 -0.46 -8.98 -3.24
C ASN A 48 -1.98 -8.91 -3.46
N VAL A 49 -2.70 -8.19 -2.60
CA VAL A 49 -4.15 -7.94 -2.74
C VAL A 49 -4.45 -7.28 -4.07
N ALA A 50 -3.62 -6.31 -4.49
CA ALA A 50 -3.74 -5.64 -5.77
C ALA A 50 -3.62 -6.57 -7.00
N THR A 51 -3.21 -7.84 -6.85
CA THR A 51 -3.14 -8.83 -7.94
C THR A 51 -4.43 -9.63 -8.14
N LEU A 52 -5.35 -9.61 -7.18
CA LEU A 52 -6.52 -10.49 -7.15
C LEU A 52 -7.45 -10.25 -8.36
N PRO A 53 -7.89 -11.31 -9.07
CA PRO A 53 -8.84 -11.17 -10.17
C PRO A 53 -10.14 -10.50 -9.72
N GLY A 54 -10.59 -9.50 -10.49
CA GLY A 54 -11.83 -8.77 -10.19
C GLY A 54 -11.68 -7.64 -9.17
N ILE A 55 -10.48 -7.37 -8.64
CA ILE A 55 -10.26 -6.18 -7.81
C ILE A 55 -10.51 -4.90 -8.62
N VAL A 56 -11.10 -3.90 -7.96
CA VAL A 56 -11.55 -2.65 -8.59
C VAL A 56 -10.85 -1.46 -7.94
N ARG A 57 -10.48 -0.47 -8.76
CA ARG A 57 -9.86 0.82 -8.39
C ARG A 57 -8.49 0.71 -7.72
N ALA A 58 -8.40 0.16 -6.51
CA ALA A 58 -7.16 0.01 -5.75
C ALA A 58 -7.33 -0.99 -4.59
N ALA A 59 -6.22 -1.52 -4.09
CA ALA A 59 -6.16 -2.06 -2.73
C ALA A 59 -5.96 -0.90 -1.73
N TYR A 60 -6.67 -0.87 -0.61
CA TYR A 60 -6.55 0.21 0.38
C TYR A 60 -6.04 -0.33 1.71
N ALA A 61 -5.04 0.34 2.29
CA ALA A 61 -4.59 0.11 3.66
C ALA A 61 -4.85 1.36 4.51
N MET A 62 -5.43 1.14 5.68
CA MET A 62 -5.74 2.20 6.65
C MET A 62 -4.52 2.53 7.53
N PRO A 63 -4.52 3.64 8.28
CA PRO A 63 -3.38 4.05 9.11
C PRO A 63 -2.95 3.01 10.15
N ASP A 64 -3.86 2.17 10.62
CA ASP A 64 -3.64 1.09 11.58
C ASP A 64 -3.22 -0.24 10.95
N ALA A 65 -2.89 -0.24 9.66
CA ALA A 65 -2.45 -1.42 8.93
C ALA A 65 -1.23 -2.07 9.59
N HIS A 66 -1.35 -3.37 9.83
CA HIS A 66 -0.34 -4.24 10.41
C HIS A 66 -0.36 -5.58 9.69
N TRP A 67 0.66 -6.40 9.92
CA TRP A 67 0.74 -7.72 9.31
C TRP A 67 -0.43 -8.61 9.75
N GLY A 68 -1.14 -9.19 8.78
CA GLY A 68 -2.22 -10.14 8.99
C GLY A 68 -2.02 -11.45 8.22
N TYR A 69 -3.06 -12.28 8.15
CA TYR A 69 -3.07 -13.46 7.27
C TYR A 69 -3.56 -13.08 5.87
N GLY A 70 -2.66 -13.17 4.88
CA GLY A 70 -2.90 -12.77 3.49
C GLY A 70 -1.62 -12.63 2.70
#